data_AF-A0A660VE75-F1
#
_entry.id   AF-A0A660VE75-F1
#
_cell.length_a   1.000
_cell.length_b   1.000
_cell.length_c   1.000
_cell.angle_alpha   90.00
_cell.angle_beta   90.00
_cell.angle_gamma   90.00
#
_symmetry.space_group_name_H-M   'P 1'
#
loop_
_entity.id
_entity.type
_entity.pdbx_description
1 polymer ?
#
loop_
_entity_poly.entity_id
_entity_poly.type
_entity_poly.pdbx_seq_one_letter_code
_entity_poly.pdbx_strand_id
1 'polypeptide(L)'
;MDKGCTFNIVAYDITVRSWKKKLVAATEGNKRAAVKWVKGLTAQGMTHTDEAMELAWTFVKQGCDTIYLISDGWPTHTGDPRKDGELLEEKILKFFRKVNFLKKVKVHTIGFKGAHESFMRKLARENGGKFTFVE
;
A
#
# COMPACT_ATOMS: atom_id res chain seq x y z
N MET A 1 -4.50 -10.45 -13.96
CA MET A 1 -5.79 -10.20 -13.28
C MET A 1 -6.88 -10.80 -14.15
N ASP A 2 -7.61 -11.76 -13.59
CA ASP A 2 -8.70 -12.43 -14.30
C ASP A 2 -9.89 -11.49 -14.47
N LYS A 3 -10.76 -11.80 -15.44
CA LYS A 3 -11.90 -10.95 -15.83
C LYS A 3 -12.92 -10.70 -14.69
N GLY A 4 -12.88 -11.47 -13.61
CA GLY A 4 -13.76 -11.33 -12.43
C GLY A 4 -13.16 -10.57 -11.25
N CYS A 5 -11.88 -10.19 -11.29
CA CYS A 5 -11.24 -9.47 -10.18
C CYS A 5 -11.65 -8.00 -10.17
N THR A 6 -11.72 -7.41 -8.97
CA THR A 6 -11.79 -5.96 -8.81
C THR A 6 -10.47 -5.42 -8.28
N PHE A 7 -10.17 -4.15 -8.56
CA PHE A 7 -8.95 -3.52 -8.09
C PHE A 7 -9.14 -2.01 -7.92
N ASN A 8 -8.19 -1.41 -7.23
CA ASN A 8 -7.99 0.02 -7.17
C ASN A 8 -6.50 0.30 -6.91
N ILE A 9 -6.08 1.56 -7.05
CA ILE A 9 -4.71 1.99 -6.80
C ILE A 9 -4.74 3.16 -5.82
N VAL A 10 -3.90 3.08 -4.79
CA VAL A 10 -3.63 4.19 -3.87
C VAL A 10 -2.22 4.68 -4.17
N ALA A 11 -2.09 5.95 -4.53
CA ALA A 11 -0.82 6.65 -4.61
C ALA A 11 -0.64 7.50 -3.36
N TYR A 12 0.58 7.54 -2.86
CA TYR A 12 0.90 8.26 -1.63
C TYR A 12 2.26 8.94 -1.75
N ASP A 13 2.30 10.17 -1.25
CA ASP A 13 3.47 11.03 -1.09
C ASP A 13 3.27 11.82 0.22
N ILE A 14 3.24 13.15 0.17
CA ILE A 14 2.67 14.04 1.22
C ILE A 14 1.14 13.88 1.28
N THR A 15 0.53 13.52 0.15
CA THR A 15 -0.90 13.36 -0.02
C THR A 15 -1.22 11.92 -0.38
N VAL A 16 -2.32 11.42 0.14
CA VAL A 16 -2.84 10.10 -0.19
C VAL A 16 -4.06 10.22 -1.09
N ARG A 17 -3.99 9.62 -2.28
CA ARG A 17 -5.05 9.67 -3.28
C ARG A 17 -5.32 8.30 -3.90
N SER A 18 -6.60 7.96 -4.05
CA SER A 18 -7.02 6.75 -4.76
C SER A 18 -7.42 7.07 -6.20
N TRP A 19 -7.13 6.16 -7.12
CA TRP A 19 -7.53 6.28 -8.53
C TRP A 19 -9.06 6.33 -8.70
N LYS A 20 -9.77 5.47 -7.96
CA LYS A 20 -11.24 5.42 -7.91
C LYS A 20 -11.73 5.49 -6.48
N LYS A 21 -12.97 5.97 -6.28
CA LYS A 21 -13.63 5.98 -4.95
C LYS A 21 -14.01 4.58 -4.44
N LYS A 22 -14.07 3.59 -5.32
CA LYS A 22 -14.45 2.21 -5.03
C LYS A 22 -13.58 1.24 -5.83
N LEU A 23 -13.58 -0.03 -5.41
CA LEU A 23 -13.05 -1.12 -6.25
C LEU A 23 -13.79 -1.18 -7.58
N VAL A 24 -13.06 -1.36 -8.68
CA VAL A 24 -13.63 -1.48 -10.02
C VAL A 24 -13.18 -2.77 -10.69
N ALA A 25 -14.02 -3.33 -11.57
CA ALA A 25 -13.68 -4.54 -12.30
C ALA A 25 -12.41 -4.37 -13.14
N ALA A 26 -11.57 -5.42 -13.20
CA ALA A 26 -10.31 -5.46 -13.94
C ALA A 26 -10.50 -5.64 -15.47
N THR A 27 -11.44 -4.89 -16.05
CA THR A 27 -11.67 -4.86 -17.50
C THR A 27 -10.45 -4.26 -18.22
N GLU A 28 -10.27 -4.58 -19.50
CA GLU A 28 -9.18 -3.98 -20.31
C GLU A 28 -9.23 -2.45 -20.32
N GLY A 29 -10.44 -1.87 -20.36
CA GLY A 29 -10.62 -0.42 -20.29
C GLY A 29 -10.15 0.17 -18.97
N ASN A 30 -10.53 -0.44 -17.84
CA ASN A 30 -10.12 0.01 -16.52
C ASN A 30 -8.62 -0.16 -16.30
N LYS A 31 -8.02 -1.26 -16.76
CA LYS A 31 -6.57 -1.48 -16.68
C LYS A 31 -5.79 -0.42 -17.46
N ARG A 32 -6.19 -0.13 -18.71
CA ARG A 32 -5.57 0.95 -19.52
C ARG A 32 -5.71 2.32 -18.86
N ALA A 33 -6.90 2.62 -18.32
CA ALA A 33 -7.14 3.89 -17.63
C ALA A 33 -6.31 4.02 -16.34
N ALA A 34 -6.15 2.93 -15.58
CA ALA A 34 -5.30 2.89 -14.39
C ALA A 34 -3.82 3.11 -14.76
N VAL A 35 -3.32 2.43 -15.80
CA VAL A 35 -1.95 2.65 -16.30
C VAL A 35 -1.74 4.11 -16.72
N LYS A 36 -2.70 4.71 -17.44
CA LYS A 36 -2.63 6.13 -17.81
C LYS A 36 -2.58 7.04 -16.58
N TRP A 37 -3.38 6.74 -15.55
CA TRP A 37 -3.38 7.49 -14.30
C TRP A 37 -2.04 7.37 -13.56
N VAL A 38 -1.51 6.16 -13.41
CA VAL A 38 -0.20 5.91 -12.77
C VAL A 38 0.92 6.65 -13.50
N LYS A 39 0.93 6.64 -14.84
CA LYS A 39 1.93 7.36 -15.64
C LYS A 39 1.89 8.89 -15.46
N GLY A 40 0.77 9.44 -14.99
CA GLY A 40 0.62 10.86 -14.70
C GLY A 40 0.99 11.24 -13.26
N LEU A 41 1.35 10.28 -12.41
CA LEU A 41 1.76 10.56 -11.03
C LEU A 41 3.14 11.20 -11.01
N THR A 42 3.28 12.24 -10.21
CA THR A 42 4.55 12.87 -9.87
C THR A 42 4.82 12.64 -8.39
N ALA A 43 6.00 12.15 -8.04
CA ALA A 43 6.40 12.05 -6.65
C ALA A 43 6.68 13.45 -6.09
N GLN A 44 6.04 13.77 -4.98
CA GLN A 44 6.42 14.88 -4.12
C GLN A 44 7.05 14.23 -2.87
N GLY A 45 8.14 14.78 -2.32
CA GLY A 45 8.89 14.09 -1.26
C GLY A 45 8.03 13.74 -0.03
N MET A 46 8.52 12.86 0.85
CA MET A 46 7.78 12.21 1.97
C MET A 46 6.95 11.00 1.55
N THR A 47 6.59 10.19 2.55
CA THR A 47 6.12 8.83 2.34
C THR A 47 5.06 8.49 3.40
N HIS A 48 3.86 9.09 3.30
CA HIS A 48 2.74 8.92 4.22
C HIS A 48 2.11 7.52 4.09
N THR A 49 2.90 6.49 4.41
CA THR A 49 2.54 5.08 4.26
C THR A 49 1.39 4.70 5.19
N ASP A 50 1.33 5.27 6.38
CA ASP A 50 0.27 5.02 7.35
C ASP A 50 -1.10 5.45 6.82
N GLU A 51 -1.21 6.68 6.33
CA GLU A 51 -2.43 7.20 5.70
C GLU A 51 -2.80 6.38 4.45
N ALA A 52 -1.81 5.97 3.65
CA ALA A 52 -2.02 5.13 2.47
C ALA A 52 -2.63 3.78 2.84
N MET A 53 -2.11 3.15 3.89
CA MET A 53 -2.60 1.85 4.36
C MET A 53 -3.97 1.96 5.04
N GLU A 54 -4.24 3.05 5.76
CA GLU A 54 -5.57 3.36 6.32
C GLU A 54 -6.61 3.54 5.18
N LEU A 55 -6.27 4.28 4.12
CA LEU A 55 -7.13 4.42 2.94
C LEU A 55 -7.32 3.07 2.22
N ALA A 56 -6.24 2.30 2.03
CA ALA A 56 -6.32 0.98 1.42
C ALA A 56 -7.27 0.05 2.19
N TRP A 57 -7.26 0.13 3.52
CA TRP A 57 -8.15 -0.63 4.38
C TRP A 57 -9.64 -0.30 4.17
N THR A 58 -9.99 0.90 3.73
CA THR A 58 -11.38 1.25 3.40
C THR A 58 -11.93 0.40 2.25
N PHE A 59 -11.08 -0.08 1.34
CA PHE A 59 -11.47 -0.97 0.25
C PHE A 59 -11.65 -2.42 0.71
N VAL A 60 -11.06 -2.83 1.84
CA VAL A 60 -11.33 -4.14 2.45
C VAL A 60 -12.80 -4.27 2.84
N LYS A 61 -13.40 -3.18 3.33
CA LYS A 61 -14.85 -3.13 3.61
C LYS A 61 -15.71 -3.27 2.34
N GLN A 62 -15.13 -3.07 1.16
CA GLN A 62 -15.79 -3.21 -0.14
C GLN A 62 -15.51 -4.57 -0.81
N GLY A 63 -14.83 -5.50 -0.13
CA GLY A 63 -14.51 -6.82 -0.64
C GLY A 63 -13.07 -7.00 -1.12
N CYS A 64 -12.16 -6.05 -0.84
CA CYS A 64 -10.73 -6.27 -1.08
C CYS A 64 -10.19 -7.33 -0.12
N ASP A 65 -9.59 -8.39 -0.67
CA ASP A 65 -8.98 -9.49 0.08
C ASP A 65 -7.45 -9.45 0.09
N THR A 66 -6.84 -8.59 -0.72
CA THR A 66 -5.39 -8.56 -0.93
C THR A 66 -4.89 -7.13 -1.17
N ILE A 67 -3.86 -6.72 -0.42
CA ILE A 67 -3.17 -5.43 -0.56
C ILE A 67 -1.74 -5.70 -1.04
N TYR A 68 -1.27 -4.92 -2.00
CA TYR A 68 0.13 -4.86 -2.41
C TYR A 68 0.68 -3.46 -2.06
N LEU A 69 1.64 -3.39 -1.14
CA LEU A 69 2.38 -2.18 -0.82
C LEU A 69 3.68 -2.17 -1.64
N ILE A 70 3.93 -1.08 -2.35
CA ILE A 70 5.11 -0.91 -3.19
C ILE A 70 5.83 0.35 -2.71
N SER A 71 7.08 0.24 -2.27
CA SER A 71 7.83 1.37 -1.68
C SER A 71 9.34 1.26 -1.94
N ASP A 72 10.00 2.41 -2.06
CA ASP A 72 11.45 2.58 -2.15
C ASP A 72 12.04 3.31 -0.94
N GLY A 73 11.24 3.53 0.11
CA GLY A 73 11.67 4.26 1.29
C GLY A 73 10.97 3.86 2.59
N TRP A 74 11.37 4.53 3.66
CA TRP A 74 10.75 4.43 4.98
C TRP A 74 9.42 5.18 5.03
N PRO A 75 8.46 4.75 5.87
CA PRO A 75 7.35 5.60 6.28
C PRO A 75 7.89 6.89 6.92
N THR A 76 7.41 8.05 6.48
CA THR A 76 7.79 9.35 7.08
C THR A 76 6.77 10.44 6.72
N HIS A 77 6.46 11.31 7.68
CA HIS A 77 5.73 12.57 7.48
C HIS A 77 6.67 13.77 7.40
N THR A 78 7.93 13.61 7.84
CA THR A 78 8.92 14.70 7.87
C THR A 78 9.97 14.62 6.76
N GLY A 79 10.05 13.49 6.07
CA GLY A 79 11.12 13.19 5.11
C GLY A 79 12.42 12.68 5.75
N ASP A 80 12.51 12.65 7.09
CA ASP A 80 13.66 12.11 7.83
C ASP A 80 13.20 10.93 8.70
N PRO A 81 13.53 9.68 8.32
CA PRO A 81 13.11 8.50 9.06
C PRO A 81 13.57 8.48 10.53
N ARG A 82 14.63 9.22 10.88
CA ARG A 82 15.14 9.30 12.26
C ARG A 82 14.19 10.07 13.19
N LYS A 83 13.27 10.87 12.64
CA LYS A 83 12.32 11.66 13.42
C LYS A 83 11.04 10.91 13.73
N ASP A 84 10.50 10.18 12.76
CA ASP A 84 9.16 9.59 12.84
C ASP A 84 9.03 8.18 12.26
N GLY A 85 10.07 7.63 11.62
CA GLY A 85 9.98 6.39 10.87
C GLY A 85 9.61 5.17 11.71
N GLU A 86 10.25 4.99 12.87
CA GLU A 86 9.95 3.88 13.78
C GLU A 86 8.54 3.99 14.38
N LEU A 87 8.12 5.22 14.73
CA LEU A 87 6.78 5.49 15.25
C LEU A 87 5.71 5.13 14.22
N LEU A 88 5.92 5.51 12.96
CA LEU A 88 5.00 5.24 11.85
C LEU A 88 4.97 3.76 11.48
N GLU A 89 6.13 3.08 11.44
CA GLU A 89 6.19 1.62 11.31
C GLU A 89 5.33 0.95 12.41
N GLU A 90 5.53 1.34 13.67
CA GLU A 90 4.83 0.71 14.78
C GLU A 90 3.32 0.99 14.70
N LYS A 91 2.92 2.21 14.33
CA LYS A 91 1.52 2.59 14.09
C LYS A 91 0.89 1.68 13.04
N ILE A 92 1.54 1.48 11.89
CA ILE A 92 1.04 0.65 10.80
C ILE A 92 0.89 -0.81 11.25
N LEU A 93 1.92 -1.38 11.88
CA LEU A 93 1.88 -2.77 12.36
C LEU A 93 0.78 -2.97 13.40
N LYS A 94 0.65 -2.08 14.38
CA LYS A 94 -0.42 -2.10 15.40
C LYS A 94 -1.80 -2.01 14.75
N PHE A 95 -1.97 -1.14 13.75
CA PHE A 95 -3.23 -1.03 13.00
C PHE A 95 -3.62 -2.37 12.38
N PHE A 96 -2.74 -2.99 11.56
CA PHE A 96 -3.06 -4.26 10.89
C PHE A 96 -3.31 -5.41 11.85
N ARG A 97 -2.54 -5.54 12.94
CA ARG A 97 -2.80 -6.55 13.98
C ARG A 97 -4.20 -6.42 14.56
N LYS A 98 -4.67 -5.19 14.78
CA LYS A 98 -6.00 -4.91 15.32
C LYS A 98 -7.11 -5.21 14.30
N VAL A 99 -6.97 -4.74 13.06
CA VAL A 99 -8.07 -4.76 12.09
C VAL A 99 -8.15 -6.04 11.26
N ASN A 100 -7.02 -6.71 11.04
CA ASN A 100 -6.93 -7.85 10.13
C ASN A 100 -7.14 -9.23 10.79
N PHE A 101 -7.25 -9.28 12.13
CA PHE A 101 -7.41 -10.52 12.88
C PHE A 101 -8.56 -11.42 12.35
N LEU A 102 -9.71 -10.82 12.00
CA LEU A 102 -10.87 -11.56 11.46
C LEU A 102 -10.92 -11.60 9.93
N LYS A 103 -10.47 -10.52 9.27
CA LYS A 103 -10.64 -10.37 7.81
C LYS A 103 -9.66 -11.21 7.00
N LYS A 104 -8.48 -11.51 7.57
CA LYS A 104 -7.45 -12.35 6.93
C LYS A 104 -7.05 -11.86 5.53
N VAL A 105 -7.04 -10.53 5.32
CA VAL A 105 -6.55 -9.88 4.11
C VAL A 105 -5.07 -10.17 3.97
N LYS A 106 -4.63 -10.56 2.78
CA LYS A 106 -3.20 -10.75 2.49
C LYS A 106 -2.53 -9.41 2.24
N VAL A 107 -1.42 -9.12 2.90
CA VAL A 107 -0.62 -7.93 2.60
C VAL A 107 0.72 -8.36 2.02
N HIS A 108 0.90 -8.15 0.72
CA HIS A 108 2.18 -8.33 0.03
C HIS A 108 2.94 -7.01 0.01
N THR A 109 4.27 -7.10 0.05
CA THR A 109 5.14 -5.93 0.02
C THR A 109 6.19 -6.10 -1.08
N ILE A 110 6.45 -5.04 -1.83
CA ILE A 110 7.44 -4.99 -2.92
C ILE A 110 8.36 -3.81 -2.65
N GLY A 111 9.63 -4.10 -2.31
CA GLY A 111 10.64 -3.10 -1.99
C GLY A 111 11.60 -2.87 -3.15
N PHE A 112 12.03 -1.63 -3.36
CA PHE A 112 13.15 -1.26 -4.23
C PHE A 112 14.35 -0.78 -3.42
N LYS A 113 15.44 -0.42 -4.10
CA LYS A 113 16.62 0.20 -3.47
C LYS A 113 16.22 1.39 -2.59
N GLY A 114 16.53 1.32 -1.30
CA GLY A 114 16.18 2.34 -0.29
C GLY A 114 14.99 1.96 0.60
N ALA A 115 14.25 0.91 0.24
CA ALA A 115 13.11 0.44 1.00
C ALA A 115 13.49 0.01 2.42
N HIS A 116 12.58 0.25 3.36
CA HIS A 116 12.71 -0.26 4.73
C HIS A 116 12.33 -1.74 4.79
N GLU A 117 13.25 -2.60 4.37
CA GLU A 117 12.97 -4.03 4.15
C GLU A 117 12.50 -4.78 5.40
N SER A 118 13.05 -4.47 6.58
CA SER A 118 12.69 -5.18 7.80
C SER A 118 11.22 -4.94 8.19
N PHE A 119 10.77 -3.68 8.10
CA PHE A 119 9.36 -3.31 8.22
C PHE A 119 8.50 -4.01 7.17
N MET A 120 8.85 -3.91 5.89
CA MET A 120 8.04 -4.46 4.80
C MET A 120 7.93 -5.98 4.89
N ARG A 121 9.01 -6.67 5.27
CA ARG A 121 9.02 -8.12 5.51
C ARG A 121 8.17 -8.49 6.71
N LYS A 122 8.23 -7.73 7.80
CA LYS A 122 7.42 -7.95 9.00
C LYS A 122 5.94 -7.74 8.72
N LEU A 123 5.57 -6.64 8.07
CA LEU A 123 4.20 -6.34 7.67
C LEU A 123 3.61 -7.46 6.81
N ALA A 124 4.35 -7.93 5.79
CA ALA A 124 3.87 -9.01 4.93
C ALA A 124 3.69 -10.33 5.70
N ARG A 125 4.71 -10.71 6.49
CA ARG A 125 4.68 -11.96 7.28
C ARG A 125 3.51 -11.99 8.27
N GLU A 126 3.26 -10.90 8.98
CA GLU A 126 2.17 -10.81 9.97
C GLU A 126 0.77 -10.85 9.35
N ASN A 127 0.65 -10.62 8.05
CA ASN A 127 -0.61 -10.60 7.32
C ASN A 127 -0.68 -11.66 6.21
N GLY A 128 0.08 -12.76 6.34
CA GLY A 128 -0.01 -13.91 5.44
C GLY A 128 0.40 -13.63 3.98
N GLY A 129 1.15 -12.56 3.74
CA GLY A 129 1.71 -12.22 2.44
C GLY A 129 3.20 -12.51 2.34
N LYS A 130 3.81 -11.97 1.27
CA LYS A 130 5.23 -12.16 0.94
C LYS A 130 5.87 -10.82 0.62
N PHE A 131 7.08 -10.61 1.13
CA PHE A 131 7.97 -9.54 0.70
C PHE A 131 8.79 -9.97 -0.51
N THR A 132 8.88 -9.10 -1.51
CA THR A 132 9.72 -9.26 -2.71
C THR A 132 10.59 -8.02 -2.86
N PHE A 133 11.90 -8.20 -3.00
CA PHE A 133 12.79 -7.12 -3.38
C PHE A 133 12.96 -7.11 -4.90
N VAL A 134 12.99 -5.93 -5.50
CA VAL A 134 13.18 -5.72 -6.94
C VAL A 134 14.39 -4.81 -7.13
N GLU A 135 15.39 -5.32 -7.85
CA GLU A 135 16.61 -4.61 -8.24
C GLU A 135 16.39 -3.63 -9.40
#